data_AF-A0A1L3LXD0-F1
#
_entry.id   AF-A0A1L3LXD0-F1
#
_cell.length_a   1.000
_cell.length_b   1.000
_cell.length_c   1.000
_cell.angle_alpha   90.00
_cell.angle_beta   90.00
_cell.angle_gamma   90.00
#
_symmetry.space_group_name_H-M   'P 1'
#
loop_
_entity.id
_entity.type
_entity.pdbx_description
1 polymer ?
#
loop_
_entity_poly.entity_id
_entity_poly.type
_entity_poly.pdbx_seq_one_letter_code
_entity_poly.pdbx_strand_id
1 'polypeptide(L)'
;MAKPINPYLVLALATVLPGAGHVAVRDTTRGLTFAFFVVFFSVITYMTTPPDRSFLGRHAGGLFVWALSIPDAYRRARIRTATAAKARG
;
A
#
# COMPACT_ATOMS: atom_id res chain seq x y z
N MET A 1 -16.22 -18.16 -5.93
CA MET A 1 -15.51 -17.02 -5.32
C MET A 1 -14.28 -17.53 -4.59
N ALA A 2 -13.08 -16.99 -4.85
CA ALA A 2 -11.89 -17.47 -4.15
C ALA A 2 -11.90 -17.05 -2.68
N LYS A 3 -11.31 -17.87 -1.81
CA LYS A 3 -11.17 -17.60 -0.39
C LYS A 3 -10.45 -16.25 -0.18
N PRO A 4 -10.99 -15.33 0.65
CA PRO A 4 -10.28 -14.10 1.00
C PRO A 4 -8.95 -14.44 1.66
N ILE A 5 -7.89 -13.72 1.28
CA ILE A 5 -6.58 -13.83 1.94
C ILE A 5 -6.71 -13.25 3.36
N ASN A 6 -5.97 -13.83 4.31
CA ASN A 6 -5.90 -13.33 5.68
C ASN A 6 -5.49 -11.84 5.68
N PRO A 7 -6.30 -10.93 6.26
CA PRO A 7 -6.00 -9.50 6.31
C PRO A 7 -4.64 -9.16 6.92
N TYR A 8 -4.13 -9.94 7.88
CA TYR A 8 -2.81 -9.73 8.46
C TYR A 8 -1.67 -10.07 7.49
N LEU A 9 -1.86 -11.01 6.57
CA LEU A 9 -0.91 -11.27 5.50
C LEU A 9 -0.89 -10.11 4.49
N VAL A 10 -2.06 -9.56 4.17
CA VAL A 10 -2.18 -8.37 3.31
C VAL A 10 -1.48 -7.17 3.96
N LEU A 11 -1.63 -7.00 5.27
CA LEU A 11 -0.92 -5.97 6.04
C LEU A 11 0.59 -6.15 5.93
N ALA A 12 1.11 -7.35 6.19
CA ALA A 12 2.53 -7.65 6.09
C ALA A 12 3.08 -7.35 4.69
N LEU A 13 2.37 -7.76 3.64
CA LEU A 13 2.76 -7.46 2.25
C LEU A 13 2.78 -5.96 1.95
N ALA A 14 1.75 -5.22 2.38
CA ALA A 14 1.68 -3.77 2.18
C ALA A 14 2.80 -3.01 2.91
N THR A 15 3.25 -3.52 4.07
CA THR A 15 4.37 -2.95 4.84
C THR A 15 5.73 -3.26 4.23
N VAL A 16 5.90 -4.36 3.50
CA VAL A 16 7.17 -4.71 2.85
C VAL A 16 7.36 -3.98 1.52
N LEU A 17 6.29 -3.85 0.72
CA LEU A 17 6.39 -3.24 -0.60
C LEU A 17 5.14 -2.40 -0.93
N PRO A 18 5.30 -1.19 -1.48
CA PRO A 18 4.17 -0.38 -1.91
C PRO A 18 3.34 -1.09 -2.96
N GLY A 19 2.02 -1.13 -2.73
CA GLY A 19 1.05 -1.74 -3.64
C GLY A 19 0.93 -3.28 -3.56
N ALA A 20 1.83 -3.99 -2.88
CA ALA A 20 1.78 -5.45 -2.80
C ALA A 20 0.52 -5.98 -2.09
N GLY A 21 0.04 -5.28 -1.06
CA GLY A 21 -1.21 -5.61 -0.39
C GLY A 21 -2.42 -5.55 -1.33
N HIS A 22 -2.44 -4.61 -2.28
CA HIS A 22 -3.51 -4.49 -3.28
C HIS A 22 -3.45 -5.63 -4.31
N VAL A 23 -2.26 -6.06 -4.72
CA VAL A 23 -2.09 -7.26 -5.57
C VAL A 23 -2.60 -8.51 -4.86
N ALA A 24 -2.33 -8.65 -3.56
CA ALA A 24 -2.84 -9.78 -2.75
C ALA A 24 -4.37 -9.80 -2.71
N VAL A 25 -5.02 -8.63 -2.64
CA VAL A 25 -6.48 -8.53 -2.80
C VAL A 25 -6.92 -8.42 -4.27
N ARG A 26 -6.11 -8.81 -5.25
CA ARG A 26 -6.49 -8.82 -6.68
C ARG A 26 -7.01 -7.49 -7.20
N ASP A 27 -6.46 -6.41 -6.68
CA ASP A 27 -6.72 -5.03 -7.10
C ASP A 27 -5.44 -4.42 -7.65
N THR A 28 -4.93 -5.04 -8.71
CA THR A 28 -3.60 -4.76 -9.26
C THR A 28 -3.49 -3.32 -9.76
N THR A 29 -4.54 -2.78 -10.39
CA THR A 29 -4.55 -1.39 -10.86
C THR A 29 -4.24 -0.43 -9.72
N ARG A 30 -4.92 -0.59 -8.58
CA ARG A 30 -4.70 0.29 -7.42
C ARG A 30 -3.34 0.08 -6.76
N GLY A 31 -2.86 -1.16 -6.73
CA GLY A 31 -1.50 -1.47 -6.27
C GLY A 31 -0.44 -0.76 -7.10
N LEU A 32 -0.56 -0.84 -8.43
CA LEU A 32 0.35 -0.15 -9.35
C LEU A 32 0.25 1.37 -9.22
N THR A 33 -0.96 1.92 -9.04
CA THR A 33 -1.17 3.34 -8.76
C THR A 33 -0.39 3.78 -7.52
N PHE A 34 -0.49 3.06 -6.40
CA PHE A 34 0.29 3.39 -5.21
C PHE A 34 1.79 3.26 -5.45
N ALA A 35 2.26 2.17 -6.07
CA ALA A 35 3.68 1.99 -6.37
C ALA A 35 4.23 3.14 -7.23
N PHE A 36 3.50 3.53 -8.27
CA PHE A 36 3.84 4.67 -9.12
C PHE A 36 3.93 5.97 -8.31
N PHE A 37 2.90 6.30 -7.51
CA PHE A 37 2.91 7.54 -6.73
C PHE A 37 3.99 7.55 -5.64
N VAL A 38 4.31 6.41 -5.04
CA VAL A 38 5.45 6.31 -4.11
C VAL A 38 6.75 6.71 -4.80
N VAL A 39 7.03 6.14 -5.98
CA VAL A 39 8.23 6.48 -6.74
C VAL A 39 8.18 7.95 -7.20
N PHE A 40 7.06 8.39 -7.76
CA PHE A 40 6.89 9.74 -8.27
C PHE A 40 7.11 10.81 -7.19
N PHE A 41 6.43 10.68 -6.05
CA PHE A 41 6.60 11.64 -4.95
C PHE A 41 7.96 11.49 -4.26
N SER A 42 8.55 10.30 -4.24
CA SER A 42 9.93 10.12 -3.79
C SER A 42 10.90 10.91 -4.65
N VAL A 43 10.77 10.84 -5.98
CA VAL A 43 11.63 11.58 -6.92
C VAL A 43 11.40 13.09 -6.78
N ILE A 44 10.15 13.54 -6.73
CA ILE A 44 9.85 14.97 -6.52
C ILE A 44 10.49 15.47 -5.22
N THR A 45 10.32 14.75 -4.11
CA THR A 45 10.90 15.15 -2.83
C THR A 45 12.43 15.15 -2.91
N TYR A 46 13.03 14.16 -3.56
CA TYR A 46 14.48 14.05 -3.70
C TYR A 46 15.09 15.21 -4.47
N MET A 47 14.41 15.67 -5.53
CA MET A 47 14.86 16.76 -6.41
C MET A 47 14.64 18.15 -5.81
N THR A 48 13.66 18.29 -4.91
CA THR A 48 13.28 19.57 -4.31
C THR A 48 13.85 19.79 -2.90
N THR A 49 14.41 18.75 -2.30
CA THR A 49 14.99 18.81 -0.96
C THR A 49 16.50 19.05 -1.02
N PRO A 50 17.06 19.92 -0.15
CA PRO A 50 18.50 20.12 -0.03
C PRO A 50 19.29 18.82 0.22
N PRO A 51 20.55 18.73 -0.26
CA PRO A 51 21.35 17.51 -0.17
C PRO A 51 21.79 17.15 1.26
N ASP A 52 21.80 18.12 2.18
CA ASP A 52 22.10 17.97 3.61
C ASP A 52 20.96 17.29 4.40
N ARG A 53 19.78 17.15 3.81
CA ARG A 53 18.68 16.45 4.45
C ARG A 53 18.89 14.94 4.46
N SER A 54 18.43 14.31 5.54
CA SER A 54 18.50 12.86 5.71
C SER A 54 17.82 12.10 4.57
N PHE A 55 18.19 10.84 4.36
CA PHE A 55 17.60 9.97 3.35
C PHE A 55 16.07 9.92 3.45
N LEU A 56 15.53 9.73 4.65
CA LEU A 56 14.09 9.74 4.95
C LEU A 56 13.46 11.08 4.56
N GLY A 57 14.11 12.21 4.90
CA GLY A 57 13.63 13.55 4.53
C GLY A 57 13.57 13.76 3.02
N ARG A 58 14.58 13.28 2.29
CA ARG A 58 14.63 13.37 0.83
C ARG A 58 13.63 12.46 0.11
N HIS A 59 13.05 11.48 0.80
CA HIS A 59 12.05 10.54 0.24
C HIS A 59 10.67 10.70 0.91
N ALA A 60 10.46 11.75 1.71
CA ALA A 60 9.29 11.91 2.57
C ALA A 60 7.96 11.82 1.82
N GLY A 61 7.86 12.41 0.63
CA GLY A 61 6.64 12.31 -0.19
C GLY A 61 6.29 10.87 -0.59
N GLY A 62 7.29 10.09 -1.01
CA GLY A 62 7.08 8.69 -1.36
C GLY A 62 6.72 7.84 -0.14
N LEU A 63 7.44 8.04 0.98
CA LEU A 63 7.18 7.35 2.25
C LEU A 63 5.78 7.67 2.80
N PHE A 64 5.32 8.91 2.65
CA PHE A 64 3.97 9.33 3.03
C PHE A 64 2.90 8.57 2.22
N VAL A 65 3.04 8.53 0.89
CA VAL A 65 2.12 7.77 0.03
C VAL A 65 2.14 6.28 0.37
N TRP A 66 3.32 5.73 0.65
CA TRP A 66 3.46 4.33 1.05
C TRP A 66 2.72 4.06 2.37
N ALA A 67 2.91 4.92 3.37
CA ALA A 67 2.21 4.83 4.65
C ALA A 67 0.69 4.87 4.49
N LEU A 68 0.15 5.70 3.59
CA LEU A 68 -1.29 5.73 3.28
C LEU A 68 -1.79 4.44 2.61
N SER A 69 -0.94 3.79 1.81
CA SER A 69 -1.31 2.55 1.11
C SER A 69 -1.53 1.35 2.05
N ILE A 70 -0.90 1.34 3.23
CA ILE A 70 -0.94 0.23 4.20
C ILE A 70 -2.34 0.04 4.82
N PRO A 71 -2.93 1.03 5.54
CA PRO A 71 -4.30 0.91 6.05
C PRO A 71 -5.29 0.77 4.89
N ASP A 72 -4.92 1.34 3.73
CA ASP A 72 -5.44 1.10 2.40
C ASP A 72 -5.86 -0.35 2.11
N ALA A 73 -4.81 -1.14 1.88
CA ALA A 73 -4.88 -2.55 1.53
C ALA A 73 -5.51 -3.37 2.66
N TYR A 74 -5.13 -3.09 3.91
CA TYR A 74 -5.64 -3.82 5.07
C TYR A 74 -7.17 -3.67 5.20
N ARG A 75 -7.70 -2.45 5.11
CA ARG A 75 -9.14 -2.19 5.19
C ARG A 75 -9.89 -2.95 4.10
N ARG A 76 -9.38 -2.97 2.86
CA ARG A 76 -9.98 -3.75 1.76
C ARG A 76 -10.00 -5.25 2.07
N ALA A 77 -8.91 -5.80 2.58
CA ALA A 77 -8.86 -7.20 2.97
C ALA A 77 -9.87 -7.53 4.09
N ARG A 78 -9.98 -6.67 5.09
CA ARG A 78 -10.96 -6.80 6.19
C ARG A 78 -12.40 -6.79 5.68
N ILE A 79 -12.75 -5.83 4.82
CA ILE A 79 -14.09 -5.73 4.24
C ILE A 79 -14.42 -7.01 3.46
N ARG A 80 -13.53 -7.45 2.55
CA ARG A 80 -13.76 -8.68 1.76
C ARG A 80 -13.91 -9.92 2.62
N THR A 81 -13.12 -10.03 3.70
CA THR A 81 -13.22 -11.15 4.63
C THR A 81 -14.55 -11.13 5.39
N ALA A 82 -14.99 -9.96 5.87
CA ALA A 82 -16.26 -9.79 6.55
C ALA A 82 -17.46 -10.07 5.63
N THR A 83 -17.44 -9.56 4.40
CA THR A 83 -18.48 -9.84 3.40
C THR A 83 -18.57 -11.32 3.06
N ALA A 84 -17.42 -12.00 2.91
CA ALA A 84 -17.40 -13.44 2.64
C ALA A 84 -17.86 -14.28 3.84
N ALA A 85 -17.62 -13.84 5.07
CA ALA A 85 -18.15 -14.48 6.26
C ALA A 85 -19.68 -14.33 6.35
N LYS A 86 -20.20 -13.12 6.11
CA LYS A 86 -21.65 -12.85 6.07
C LYS A 86 -22.37 -13.67 5.00
N ALA A 87 -21.76 -13.91 3.84
CA ALA A 87 -22.36 -14.72 2.78
C ALA A 87 -22.43 -16.23 3.08
N ARG A 88 -21.82 -16.69 4.19
CA ARG A 88 -21.78 -18.10 4.59
C ARG A 88 -22.70 -18.44 5.77
N GLY A 89 -23.23 -17.43 6.46
CA GLY A 89 -24.19 -17.59 7.55
C GLY A 89 -25.59 -17.22 7.09
#